data_AF-D1JAN9-F1
#
_entry.id   AF-D1JAN9-F1
#
_cell.length_a   1.000
_cell.length_b   1.000
_cell.length_c   1.000
_cell.angle_alpha   90.00
_cell.angle_beta   90.00
_cell.angle_gamma   90.00
#
_symmetry.space_group_name_H-M   'P 1'
#
loop_
_entity.id
_entity.type
_entity.pdbx_description
1 polymer ?
#
loop_
_entity_poly.entity_id
_entity_poly.type
_entity_poly.pdbx_seq_one_letter_code
_entity_poly.pdbx_strand_id
1 'polypeptide(L)'
;MYYTVNSHPLSQPRNHRTIIRESELLGEGDRSLWYKVQPYPIGIFTDRGIPILWQGEEFGENCHIPERGLGRVLMFRPVRWDYFYDPIGRKVISLVRKLIKLRGQHPQFRYGEHFFYYYYDRYQSRNVMLFSRKYGNNFSLIALNFGDQDRKVLFDLPFSGDYREELHGHDNLKGIVGGEGSWLTVPSNYGRIWTLEAGFQTGC
;
A
#
# COMPACT_ATOMS: atom_id res chain seq x y z
N MET A 1 12.92 2.78 15.89
CA MET A 1 13.10 3.44 14.59
C MET A 1 11.73 3.47 13.93
N TYR A 2 11.03 4.59 14.02
CA TYR A 2 9.65 4.73 13.55
C TYR A 2 9.68 5.11 12.07
N TYR A 3 9.28 4.19 11.19
CA TYR A 3 9.07 4.52 9.78
C TYR A 3 7.70 5.18 9.65
N THR A 4 7.69 6.51 9.65
CA THR A 4 6.55 7.28 9.17
C THR A 4 6.81 7.60 7.71
N VAL A 5 5.86 7.32 6.82
CA VAL A 5 5.94 7.86 5.45
C VAL A 5 5.86 9.41 5.47
N ASN A 6 5.41 10.01 6.59
CA ASN A 6 5.06 11.43 6.68
C ASN A 6 5.58 12.18 7.94
N SER A 7 6.62 11.70 8.66
CA SER A 7 7.18 12.46 9.83
C SER A 7 8.40 13.30 9.51
N HIS A 8 8.82 13.38 8.24
CA HIS A 8 9.57 14.54 7.79
C HIS A 8 8.56 15.63 7.38
N PRO A 9 8.85 16.93 7.62
CA PRO A 9 8.01 18.04 7.18
C PRO A 9 7.92 18.15 5.63
N LEU A 10 8.35 17.15 4.89
CA LEU A 10 8.40 17.12 3.45
C LEU A 10 7.36 16.11 2.97
N SER A 11 6.30 16.67 2.38
CA SER A 11 5.33 16.02 1.50
C SER A 11 4.51 14.86 2.11
N GLN A 12 3.21 15.10 2.29
CA GLN A 12 2.18 14.08 2.00
C GLN A 12 2.57 13.35 0.71
N PRO A 13 2.31 12.03 0.54
CA PRO A 13 2.71 11.30 -0.66
C PRO A 13 2.32 12.12 -1.89
N ARG A 14 3.36 12.63 -2.57
CA ARG A 14 3.27 13.71 -3.57
C ARG A 14 2.06 13.47 -4.46
N ASN A 15 1.03 14.31 -4.33
CA ASN A 15 0.03 14.44 -5.39
C ASN A 15 0.80 14.97 -6.60
N HIS A 16 0.85 14.18 -7.67
CA HIS A 16 1.81 14.29 -8.76
C HIS A 16 1.61 15.53 -9.67
N ARG A 17 0.82 16.51 -9.23
CA ARG A 17 0.63 17.83 -9.83
C ARG A 17 -0.07 18.74 -8.82
N THR A 18 0.45 19.96 -8.59
CA THR A 18 -0.25 21.00 -7.83
C THR A 18 -1.08 21.84 -8.78
N ILE A 19 -2.36 21.98 -8.51
CA ILE A 19 -3.24 22.96 -9.15
C ILE A 19 -3.22 24.20 -8.26
N ILE A 20 -2.53 25.24 -8.74
CA ILE A 20 -2.50 26.53 -8.04
C ILE A 20 -3.86 27.20 -8.24
N ARG A 21 -4.55 27.52 -7.14
CA ARG A 21 -5.78 28.31 -7.15
C ARG A 21 -5.49 29.65 -6.48
N GLU A 22 -5.49 30.73 -7.25
CA GLU A 22 -5.34 32.13 -6.81
C GLU A 22 -4.00 32.49 -6.12
N SER A 23 -3.42 31.60 -5.30
CA SER A 23 -2.11 31.71 -4.66
C SER A 23 -1.52 30.32 -4.37
N GLU A 24 -0.20 30.21 -4.23
CA GLU A 24 0.49 28.96 -3.86
C GLU A 24 -0.01 28.38 -2.53
N LEU A 25 -0.41 29.26 -1.60
CA LEU A 25 -0.93 28.92 -0.28
C LEU A 25 -2.25 28.14 -0.31
N LEU A 26 -3.06 28.35 -1.35
CA LEU A 26 -4.36 27.69 -1.57
C LEU A 26 -4.27 26.60 -2.64
N GLY A 27 -3.06 26.19 -3.01
CA GLY A 27 -2.85 25.10 -3.95
C GLY A 27 -3.50 23.80 -3.47
N GLU A 28 -3.82 22.94 -4.43
CA GLU A 28 -4.36 21.61 -4.17
C GLU A 28 -3.65 20.56 -5.01
N GLY A 29 -3.56 19.35 -4.51
CA GLY A 29 -3.12 18.21 -5.32
C GLY A 29 -4.16 17.83 -6.38
N ASP A 30 -3.71 17.34 -7.53
CA ASP A 30 -4.59 16.79 -8.56
C ASP A 30 -5.18 15.43 -8.12
N ARG A 31 -6.44 15.43 -7.66
CA ARG A 31 -7.14 14.21 -7.23
C ARG A 31 -7.45 13.25 -8.37
N SER A 32 -7.32 13.64 -9.65
CA SER A 32 -7.41 12.67 -10.74
C SER A 32 -6.32 11.60 -10.66
N LEU A 33 -5.22 11.90 -9.96
CA LEU A 33 -4.07 11.01 -9.73
C LEU A 33 -4.18 10.21 -8.42
N TRP A 34 -5.36 10.17 -7.79
CA TRP A 34 -5.60 9.43 -6.53
C TRP A 34 -5.14 7.96 -6.60
N TYR A 35 -5.20 7.34 -7.78
CA TYR A 35 -4.82 5.95 -7.93
C TYR A 35 -3.33 5.72 -7.59
N LYS A 36 -2.47 6.73 -7.81
CA LYS A 36 -1.04 6.68 -7.48
C LYS A 36 -0.75 6.58 -5.98
N VAL A 37 -1.71 6.97 -5.13
CA VAL A 37 -1.52 6.90 -3.68
C VAL A 37 -1.85 5.53 -3.09
N GLN A 38 -2.46 4.61 -3.85
CA GLN A 38 -2.92 3.31 -3.32
C GLN A 38 -1.82 2.37 -2.80
N PRO A 39 -0.60 2.29 -3.38
CA PRO A 39 0.46 1.42 -2.86
C PRO A 39 0.90 1.77 -1.43
N TYR A 40 0.84 3.05 -1.05
CA TYR A 40 1.29 3.54 0.25
C TYR A 40 0.45 3.01 1.43
N PRO A 41 -0.90 3.15 1.48
CA PRO A 41 -1.69 2.56 2.54
C PRO A 41 -1.61 1.04 2.51
N ILE A 42 -1.55 0.38 1.33
CA ILE A 42 -1.36 -1.08 1.25
C ILE A 42 -0.06 -1.46 1.99
N GLY A 43 1.04 -0.78 1.71
CA GLY A 43 2.31 -0.95 2.43
C GLY A 43 2.18 -0.70 3.93
N ILE A 44 1.76 0.50 4.34
CA ILE A 44 1.69 0.91 5.76
C ILE A 44 0.83 -0.04 6.60
N PHE A 45 -0.32 -0.48 6.10
CA PHE A 45 -1.21 -1.37 6.85
C PHE A 45 -0.74 -2.82 6.90
N THR A 46 0.15 -3.24 5.99
CA THR A 46 0.70 -4.61 5.96
C THR A 46 2.12 -4.68 6.52
N ASP A 47 2.79 -3.55 6.70
CA ASP A 47 4.13 -3.47 7.26
C ASP A 47 4.16 -3.64 8.80
N ARG A 48 5.36 -3.87 9.33
CA ARG A 48 5.65 -3.98 10.76
C ARG A 48 5.57 -2.59 11.39
N GLY A 49 4.89 -2.50 12.54
CA GLY A 49 4.79 -1.26 13.30
C GLY A 49 3.35 -0.84 13.58
N ILE A 50 3.16 0.43 13.93
CA ILE A 50 1.84 1.00 14.20
C ILE A 50 1.50 1.89 13.01
N PRO A 51 0.49 1.54 12.18
CA PRO A 51 0.09 2.39 11.07
C PRO A 51 -0.50 3.69 11.63
N ILE A 52 -0.10 4.82 11.04
CA ILE A 52 -0.63 6.15 11.35
C ILE A 52 -1.17 6.72 10.05
N LEU A 53 -2.42 7.21 10.09
CA LEU A 53 -3.04 7.98 9.03
C LEU A 53 -3.31 9.39 9.54
N TRP A 54 -3.08 10.39 8.70
CA TRP A 54 -3.53 11.75 8.95
C TRP A 54 -5.01 11.87 8.63
N GLN A 55 -5.71 12.71 9.38
CA GLN A 55 -7.14 12.95 9.16
C GLN A 55 -7.38 13.45 7.72
N GLY A 56 -8.23 12.73 6.98
CA GLY A 56 -8.57 13.01 5.59
C GLY A 56 -7.81 12.16 4.57
N GLU A 57 -6.70 11.52 4.93
CA GLU A 57 -5.99 10.61 4.01
C GLU A 57 -6.88 9.44 3.60
N GLU A 58 -7.80 9.01 4.46
CA GLU A 58 -8.70 7.89 4.24
C GLU A 58 -9.76 8.14 3.14
N PHE A 59 -9.94 9.37 2.67
CA PHE A 59 -10.77 9.71 1.51
C PHE A 59 -10.05 10.63 0.49
N GLY A 60 -8.71 10.68 0.56
CA GLY A 60 -7.89 11.36 -0.44
C GLY A 60 -7.92 12.88 -0.32
N GLU A 61 -7.81 13.40 0.91
CA GLU A 61 -7.54 14.81 1.18
C GLU A 61 -6.29 15.28 0.42
N ASN A 62 -6.33 16.50 -0.12
CA ASN A 62 -5.34 16.97 -1.11
C ASN A 62 -4.80 18.37 -0.79
N CYS A 63 -4.75 18.75 0.48
CA CYS A 63 -4.27 20.07 0.92
C CYS A 63 -2.79 20.28 0.54
N HIS A 64 -2.48 21.39 -0.10
CA HIS A 64 -1.08 21.79 -0.30
C HIS A 64 -0.45 22.29 1.01
N ILE A 65 0.79 21.86 1.25
CA ILE A 65 1.62 22.33 2.35
C ILE A 65 2.88 22.96 1.71
N PRO A 66 3.06 24.28 1.81
CA PRO A 66 4.23 24.97 1.26
C PRO A 66 5.53 24.39 1.80
N GLU A 67 6.63 24.41 1.04
CA GLU A 67 7.91 23.86 1.52
C GLU A 67 8.50 24.63 2.71
N ARG A 68 8.25 25.94 2.79
CA ARG A 68 8.76 26.83 3.84
C ARG A 68 7.75 27.90 4.24
N GLY A 69 8.05 28.64 5.31
CA GLY A 69 7.30 29.83 5.73
C GLY A 69 6.12 29.58 6.67
N LEU A 70 5.55 30.67 7.18
CA LEU A 70 4.46 30.66 8.16
C LEU A 70 3.19 29.97 7.65
N GLY A 71 2.97 29.94 6.33
CA GLY A 71 1.84 29.26 5.70
C GLY A 71 1.77 27.76 5.99
N ARG A 72 2.86 27.12 6.42
CA ARG A 72 2.88 25.73 6.87
C ARG A 72 2.11 25.51 8.18
N VAL A 73 2.14 26.48 9.07
CA VAL A 73 1.62 26.37 10.45
C VAL A 73 0.34 27.20 10.64
N LEU A 74 0.32 28.42 10.10
CA LEU A 74 -0.74 29.40 10.38
C LEU A 74 -1.96 29.27 9.48
N MET A 75 -1.91 28.43 8.44
CA MET A 75 -3.08 28.23 7.58
C MET A 75 -4.00 27.15 8.14
N PHE A 76 -5.25 27.56 8.33
CA PHE A 76 -6.36 26.65 8.60
C PHE A 76 -6.63 25.79 7.36
N ARG A 77 -6.62 24.47 7.55
CA ARG A 77 -6.91 23.46 6.51
C ARG A 77 -8.00 22.53 7.02
N PRO A 78 -9.27 22.93 6.91
CA PRO A 78 -10.37 22.09 7.35
C PRO A 78 -10.41 20.84 6.47
N VAL A 79 -10.76 19.72 7.11
CA VAL A 79 -11.01 18.47 6.41
C VAL A 79 -12.26 18.61 5.56
N ARG A 80 -12.16 18.26 4.28
CA ARG A 80 -13.26 18.35 3.32
C ARG A 80 -14.12 17.11 3.36
N TRP A 81 -15.08 17.10 4.28
CA TRP A 81 -16.00 15.97 4.46
C TRP A 81 -16.80 15.61 3.21
N ASP A 82 -17.00 16.54 2.27
CA ASP A 82 -17.65 16.23 1.00
C ASP A 82 -16.90 15.16 0.19
N TYR A 83 -15.58 15.09 0.32
CA TYR A 83 -14.76 14.07 -0.34
C TYR A 83 -15.09 12.66 0.11
N PHE A 84 -15.57 12.50 1.35
CA PHE A 84 -16.04 11.21 1.84
C PHE A 84 -17.17 10.62 0.98
N TYR A 85 -17.98 11.48 0.35
CA TYR A 85 -19.15 11.08 -0.42
C TYR A 85 -18.89 10.96 -1.93
N ASP A 86 -17.78 11.50 -2.42
CA ASP A 86 -17.44 11.48 -3.85
C ASP A 86 -16.91 10.11 -4.32
N PRO A 87 -16.84 9.86 -5.65
CA PRO A 87 -16.38 8.59 -6.18
C PRO A 87 -14.93 8.21 -5.82
N ILE A 88 -14.04 9.19 -5.64
CA ILE A 88 -12.63 8.96 -5.30
C ILE A 88 -12.52 8.57 -3.83
N GLY A 89 -13.09 9.39 -2.94
CA GLY A 89 -13.05 9.15 -1.51
C GLY A 89 -13.72 7.84 -1.12
N ARG A 90 -14.85 7.47 -1.76
CA ARG A 90 -15.48 6.14 -1.58
C ARG A 90 -14.54 4.97 -1.92
N LYS A 91 -13.70 5.11 -2.95
CA LYS A 91 -12.73 4.07 -3.32
C LYS A 91 -11.59 3.98 -2.31
N VAL A 92 -11.03 5.13 -1.92
CA VAL A 92 -9.92 5.19 -0.95
C VAL A 92 -10.37 4.66 0.42
N ILE A 93 -11.53 5.11 0.93
CA ILE A 93 -12.03 4.66 2.23
C ILE A 93 -12.37 3.17 2.23
N SER A 94 -12.87 2.65 1.12
CA SER A 94 -13.13 1.21 0.97
C SER A 94 -11.84 0.40 1.05
N LEU A 95 -10.77 0.87 0.39
CA LEU A 95 -9.45 0.25 0.47
C LEU A 95 -8.90 0.31 1.90
N VAL A 96 -8.90 1.48 2.54
CA VAL A 96 -8.40 1.68 3.90
C VAL A 96 -9.15 0.81 4.91
N ARG A 97 -10.49 0.76 4.85
CA ARG A 97 -11.30 -0.12 5.71
C ARG A 97 -10.97 -1.58 5.51
N LYS A 98 -10.77 -2.01 4.26
CA LYS A 98 -10.37 -3.39 3.95
C LYS A 98 -9.00 -3.71 4.56
N LEU A 99 -8.03 -2.81 4.45
CA LEU A 99 -6.69 -2.97 5.02
C LEU A 99 -6.69 -2.99 6.55
N ILE A 100 -7.49 -2.14 7.21
CA ILE A 100 -7.68 -2.16 8.67
C ILE A 100 -8.24 -3.52 9.11
N LYS A 101 -9.29 -3.98 8.43
CA LYS A 101 -9.91 -5.29 8.71
C LYS A 101 -8.91 -6.42 8.52
N LEU A 102 -8.17 -6.42 7.41
CA LEU A 102 -7.14 -7.40 7.10
C LEU A 102 -6.07 -7.46 8.20
N ARG A 103 -5.52 -6.32 8.61
CA ARG A 103 -4.53 -6.23 9.70
C ARG A 103 -5.10 -6.74 11.02
N GLY A 104 -6.37 -6.48 11.32
CA GLY A 104 -7.04 -6.95 12.52
C GLY A 104 -7.23 -8.48 12.55
N GLN A 105 -7.61 -9.05 11.40
CA GLN A 105 -7.96 -10.47 11.27
C GLN A 105 -6.75 -11.40 11.16
N HIS A 106 -5.61 -10.91 10.65
CA HIS A 106 -4.44 -11.74 10.38
C HIS A 106 -3.25 -11.38 11.28
N PRO A 107 -2.81 -12.27 12.19
CA PRO A 107 -1.80 -11.96 13.19
C PRO A 107 -0.42 -11.63 12.61
N GLN A 108 -0.07 -12.15 11.43
CA GLN A 108 1.21 -11.88 10.77
C GLN A 108 1.43 -10.41 10.47
N PHE A 109 0.39 -9.60 10.21
CA PHE A 109 0.56 -8.17 9.98
C PHE A 109 0.84 -7.39 11.28
N ARG A 110 0.35 -7.86 12.43
CA ARG A 110 0.54 -7.19 13.73
C ARG A 110 1.80 -7.64 14.45
N TYR A 111 2.03 -8.95 14.49
CA TYR A 111 3.06 -9.57 15.34
C TYR A 111 4.10 -10.37 14.57
N GLY A 112 3.89 -10.55 13.26
CA GLY A 112 4.75 -11.39 12.45
C GLY A 112 6.11 -10.78 12.16
N GLU A 113 7.05 -11.66 11.86
CA GLU A 113 8.32 -11.36 11.22
C GLU A 113 8.08 -10.60 9.91
N HIS A 114 9.06 -9.80 9.51
CA HIS A 114 9.04 -9.05 8.26
C HIS A 114 10.31 -9.38 7.47
N PHE A 115 10.15 -9.64 6.18
CA PHE A 115 11.29 -9.85 5.28
C PHE A 115 11.10 -9.07 3.98
N PHE A 116 12.11 -8.30 3.59
CA PHE A 116 12.12 -7.52 2.35
C PHE A 116 12.88 -8.25 1.26
N TYR A 117 12.29 -8.40 0.07
CA TYR A 117 12.93 -9.07 -1.05
C TYR A 117 13.65 -8.06 -1.94
N TYR A 118 14.96 -7.98 -1.77
CA TYR A 118 15.82 -7.07 -2.52
C TYR A 118 16.41 -7.78 -3.75
N TYR A 119 15.95 -7.43 -4.95
CA TYR A 119 16.49 -7.92 -6.21
C TYR A 119 16.33 -6.87 -7.30
N TYR A 120 17.32 -5.97 -7.40
CA TYR A 120 17.19 -4.72 -8.14
C TYR A 120 16.68 -4.91 -9.57
N ASP A 121 17.31 -5.79 -10.35
CA ASP A 121 16.98 -6.00 -11.76
C ASP A 121 15.59 -6.58 -11.99
N ARG A 122 15.06 -7.32 -11.01
CA ARG A 122 13.78 -8.02 -11.12
C ARG A 122 12.61 -7.18 -10.61
N TYR A 123 12.83 -6.42 -9.53
CA TYR A 123 11.75 -5.71 -8.84
C TYR A 123 11.96 -4.19 -8.82
N GLN A 124 13.02 -3.70 -8.19
CA GLN A 124 13.17 -2.27 -7.90
C GLN A 124 13.39 -1.42 -9.16
N SER A 125 14.14 -1.91 -10.15
CA SER A 125 14.31 -1.24 -11.46
C SER A 125 12.99 -1.07 -12.22
N ARG A 126 11.95 -1.82 -11.83
CA ARG A 126 10.61 -1.82 -12.43
C ARG A 126 9.56 -1.13 -11.55
N ASN A 127 9.99 -0.45 -10.48
CA ASN A 127 9.15 0.17 -9.46
C ASN A 127 8.28 -0.82 -8.67
N VAL A 128 8.72 -2.08 -8.55
CA VAL A 128 8.04 -3.10 -7.75
C VAL A 128 8.80 -3.32 -6.45
N MET A 129 8.05 -3.41 -5.35
CA MET A 129 8.54 -3.72 -4.02
C MET A 129 7.82 -4.97 -3.51
N LEU A 130 8.57 -5.96 -3.02
CA LEU A 130 7.99 -7.14 -2.39
C LEU A 130 8.53 -7.31 -0.98
N PHE A 131 7.64 -7.66 -0.06
CA PHE A 131 8.00 -8.09 1.30
C PHE A 131 7.00 -9.11 1.80
N SER A 132 7.36 -9.89 2.80
CA SER A 132 6.47 -10.87 3.42
C SER A 132 6.30 -10.63 4.91
N ARG A 133 5.18 -11.14 5.43
CA ARG A 133 4.89 -11.21 6.85
C ARG A 133 4.61 -12.66 7.25
N LYS A 134 5.23 -13.11 8.34
CA LYS A 134 5.07 -14.48 8.84
C LYS A 134 4.83 -14.51 10.34
N TYR A 135 3.83 -15.26 10.79
CA TYR A 135 3.59 -15.53 12.22
C TYR A 135 3.09 -16.96 12.41
N GLY A 136 3.94 -17.83 12.97
CA GLY A 136 3.69 -19.27 13.00
C GLY A 136 3.52 -19.83 11.59
N ASN A 137 2.38 -20.47 11.34
CA ASN A 137 2.02 -21.03 10.03
C ASN A 137 1.33 -20.02 9.10
N ASN A 138 1.05 -18.80 9.58
CA ASN A 138 0.45 -17.76 8.73
C ASN A 138 1.55 -17.05 7.95
N PHE A 139 1.44 -17.03 6.62
CA PHE A 139 2.34 -16.31 5.74
C PHE A 139 1.54 -15.46 4.76
N SER A 140 1.98 -14.23 4.56
CA SER A 140 1.49 -13.35 3.49
C SER A 140 2.64 -12.74 2.72
N LEU A 141 2.53 -12.74 1.39
CA LEU A 141 3.39 -11.99 0.47
C LEU A 141 2.66 -10.70 0.05
N ILE A 142 3.35 -9.58 0.13
CA ILE A 142 2.87 -8.27 -0.30
C ILE A 142 3.72 -7.83 -1.49
N ALA A 143 3.07 -7.47 -2.58
CA ALA A 143 3.72 -6.83 -3.72
C ALA A 143 3.08 -5.49 -4.02
N LEU A 144 3.90 -4.44 -4.15
CA LEU A 144 3.50 -3.07 -4.43
C LEU A 144 4.14 -2.64 -5.74
N ASN A 145 3.38 -1.97 -6.60
CA ASN A 145 3.87 -1.42 -7.85
C ASN A 145 3.60 0.09 -7.88
N PHE A 146 4.67 0.87 -7.88
CA PHE A 146 4.64 2.34 -7.92
C PHE A 146 4.76 2.88 -9.37
N GLY A 147 4.84 1.98 -10.36
CA GLY A 147 4.94 2.33 -11.77
C GLY A 147 3.59 2.48 -12.46
N ASP A 148 3.61 3.16 -13.60
CA ASP A 148 2.43 3.41 -14.44
C ASP A 148 2.10 2.26 -15.41
N GLN A 149 2.69 1.08 -15.20
CA GLN A 149 2.44 -0.12 -16.02
C GLN A 149 2.23 -1.32 -15.11
N ASP A 150 1.33 -2.22 -15.51
CA ASP A 150 1.21 -3.53 -14.89
C ASP A 150 2.53 -4.28 -15.02
N ARG A 151 2.93 -4.97 -13.95
CA ARG A 151 4.20 -5.69 -13.90
C ARG A 151 3.95 -7.17 -13.65
N LYS A 152 4.60 -8.00 -14.45
CA LYS A 152 4.72 -9.44 -14.22
C LYS A 152 6.13 -9.72 -13.71
N VAL A 153 6.25 -10.27 -12.51
CA VAL A 153 7.53 -10.53 -11.85
C VAL A 153 7.63 -12.00 -11.43
N LEU A 154 8.80 -12.61 -11.60
CA LEU A 154 9.04 -13.99 -11.18
C LEU A 154 9.42 -13.98 -9.71
N PHE A 155 8.75 -14.80 -8.89
CA PHE A 155 9.01 -14.86 -7.46
C PHE A 155 8.92 -16.29 -6.95
N ASP A 156 9.89 -16.67 -6.13
CA ASP A 156 10.01 -18.02 -5.59
C ASP A 156 9.31 -18.04 -4.22
N LEU A 157 8.06 -18.51 -4.17
CA LEU A 157 7.30 -18.56 -2.91
C LEU A 157 7.91 -19.59 -1.97
N PRO A 158 8.11 -19.28 -0.68
CA PRO A 158 8.83 -20.19 0.23
C PRO A 158 8.00 -21.41 0.66
N PHE A 159 6.67 -21.36 0.53
CA PHE A 159 5.78 -22.43 0.99
C PHE A 159 4.90 -22.93 -0.14
N SER A 160 4.74 -24.25 -0.22
CA SER A 160 3.79 -24.87 -1.12
C SER A 160 2.35 -24.65 -0.64
N GLY A 161 1.41 -24.64 -1.58
CA GLY A 161 -0.03 -24.59 -1.30
C GLY A 161 -0.77 -23.56 -2.14
N ASP A 162 -1.98 -23.27 -1.71
CA ASP A 162 -2.83 -22.27 -2.33
C ASP A 162 -2.70 -20.94 -1.61
N TYR A 163 -2.66 -19.84 -2.36
CA TYR A 163 -2.61 -18.50 -1.83
C TYR A 163 -3.83 -17.71 -2.27
N ARG A 164 -4.54 -17.15 -1.30
CA ARG A 164 -5.68 -16.28 -1.52
C ARG A 164 -5.23 -14.83 -1.63
N GLU A 165 -5.70 -14.15 -2.66
CA GLU A 165 -5.54 -12.71 -2.81
C GLU A 165 -6.55 -11.96 -1.93
N GLU A 166 -6.08 -11.07 -1.06
CA GLU A 166 -6.88 -10.51 0.03
C GLU A 166 -7.68 -9.26 -0.35
N LEU A 167 -7.22 -8.48 -1.35
CA LEU A 167 -7.84 -7.18 -1.65
C LEU A 167 -9.08 -7.31 -2.51
N HIS A 168 -9.19 -8.35 -3.33
CA HIS A 168 -10.28 -8.54 -4.27
C HIS A 168 -10.72 -10.00 -4.40
N GLY A 169 -9.88 -10.96 -4.05
CA GLY A 169 -10.19 -12.39 -4.15
C GLY A 169 -10.06 -12.98 -5.55
N HIS A 170 -9.39 -12.26 -6.46
CA HIS A 170 -9.01 -12.74 -7.79
C HIS A 170 -7.49 -12.80 -7.91
N ASP A 171 -6.96 -13.42 -8.97
CA ASP A 171 -5.52 -13.68 -9.10
C ASP A 171 -4.96 -14.53 -7.93
N ASN A 172 -5.80 -15.42 -7.38
CA ASN A 172 -5.36 -16.42 -6.40
C ASN A 172 -4.29 -17.32 -7.04
N LEU A 173 -3.30 -17.71 -6.26
CA LEU A 173 -2.27 -18.65 -6.71
C LEU A 173 -2.69 -20.05 -6.25
N LYS A 174 -2.67 -21.01 -7.16
CA LYS A 174 -3.13 -22.38 -6.89
C LYS A 174 -2.02 -23.38 -7.18
N GLY A 175 -1.85 -24.36 -6.30
CA GLY A 175 -0.84 -25.42 -6.43
C GLY A 175 0.59 -24.89 -6.49
N ILE A 176 0.91 -23.84 -5.72
CA ILE A 176 2.29 -23.34 -5.64
C ILE A 176 3.18 -24.43 -5.07
N VAL A 177 4.33 -24.64 -5.70
CA VAL A 177 5.41 -25.48 -5.18
C VAL A 177 6.47 -24.55 -4.57
N GLY A 178 6.76 -24.74 -3.29
CA GLY A 178 7.72 -23.93 -2.55
C GLY A 178 9.12 -23.98 -3.19
N GLY A 179 9.74 -22.83 -3.35
CA GLY A 179 11.05 -22.67 -3.98
C GLY A 179 11.03 -22.63 -5.50
N GLU A 180 9.90 -22.92 -6.15
CA GLU A 180 9.77 -22.78 -7.60
C GLU A 180 9.27 -21.38 -7.99
N GLY A 181 9.82 -20.87 -9.09
CA GLY A 181 9.50 -19.54 -9.58
C GLY A 181 8.08 -19.44 -10.13
N SER A 182 7.28 -18.58 -9.53
CA SER A 182 5.90 -18.30 -9.91
C SER A 182 5.77 -16.88 -10.44
N TRP A 183 5.00 -16.70 -11.52
CA TRP A 183 4.76 -15.37 -12.06
C TRP A 183 3.65 -14.65 -11.29
N LEU A 184 3.98 -13.50 -10.72
CA LEU A 184 3.06 -12.62 -10.03
C LEU A 184 2.71 -11.43 -10.91
N THR A 185 1.41 -11.13 -11.02
CA THR A 185 0.93 -9.92 -11.71
C THR A 185 0.59 -8.85 -10.66
N VAL A 186 1.24 -7.70 -10.75
CA VAL A 186 1.06 -6.55 -9.84
C VAL A 186 0.56 -5.36 -10.66
N PRO A 187 -0.69 -4.91 -10.47
CA PRO A 187 -1.25 -3.82 -11.27
C PRO A 187 -0.51 -2.50 -11.07
N SER A 188 -0.50 -1.65 -12.10
CA SER A 188 0.05 -0.30 -12.04
C SER A 188 -0.51 0.50 -10.86
N ASN A 189 0.35 1.25 -10.17
CA ASN A 189 -0.03 2.10 -9.05
C ASN A 189 -0.92 1.40 -7.99
N TYR A 190 -0.66 0.12 -7.74
CA TYR A 190 -1.47 -0.68 -6.82
C TYR A 190 -0.64 -1.73 -6.07
N GLY A 191 -1.30 -2.61 -5.34
CA GLY A 191 -0.66 -3.74 -4.67
C GLY A 191 -1.50 -5.01 -4.67
N ARG A 192 -0.87 -6.12 -4.34
CA ARG A 192 -1.49 -7.43 -4.13
C ARG A 192 -0.98 -8.01 -2.83
N ILE A 193 -1.88 -8.69 -2.13
CA ILE A 193 -1.55 -9.38 -0.88
C ILE A 193 -2.03 -10.81 -1.02
N TRP A 194 -1.10 -11.75 -1.04
CA TRP A 194 -1.38 -13.18 -1.11
C TRP A 194 -1.13 -13.82 0.24
N THR A 195 -2.14 -14.42 0.85
CA THR A 195 -2.01 -15.17 2.11
C THR A 195 -2.11 -16.66 1.82
N LEU A 196 -1.18 -17.44 2.35
CA LEU A 196 -1.22 -18.90 2.28
C LEU A 196 -2.49 -19.42 2.96
N GLU A 197 -3.31 -20.17 2.24
CA GLU A 197 -4.50 -20.81 2.78
C GLU A 197 -4.09 -21.93 3.74
N ALA A 198 -4.75 -22.02 4.89
CA ALA A 198 -4.48 -23.08 5.86
C ALA A 198 -4.97 -24.42 5.30
N GLY A 199 -4.07 -25.14 4.64
CA GLY A 199 -4.33 -26.46 4.07
C GLY A 199 -3.22 -26.88 3.14
N PHE A 200 -2.14 -27.44 3.68
CA PHE A 200 -1.53 -28.70 3.25
C PHE A 200 -0.32 -29.00 4.14
N GLN A 201 -0.24 -30.24 4.61
CA GLN A 201 0.80 -30.78 5.48
C GLN A 201 2.17 -30.71 4.78
N THR A 202 3.22 -30.39 5.54
CA THR A 202 4.59 -30.76 5.17
C THR A 202 4.63 -32.28 5.01
N GLY A 203 4.75 -32.75 3.77
CA GLY A 203 5.15 -34.11 3.49
C GLY A 203 6.60 -34.29 3.92
N CYS A 204 6.78 -35.21 4.88
CA CYS A 204 8.00 -35.89 5.32
C CYS A 204 9.28 -35.06 5.52
#